data_AF-A0AAW2JJK6-F1
#
_entry.id   AF-A0AAW2JJK6-F1
#
_cell.length_a   1.000
_cell.length_b   1.000
_cell.length_c   1.000
_cell.angle_alpha   90.00
_cell.angle_beta   90.00
_cell.angle_gamma   90.00
#
_symmetry.space_group_name_H-M   'P 1'
#
loop_
_entity.id
_entity.type
_entity.pdbx_description
1 polymer ?
#
loop_
_entity_poly.entity_id
_entity_poly.type
_entity_poly.pdbx_seq_one_letter_code
_entity_poly.pdbx_strand_id
1 'polypeptide(L)'
;MYKYTYMDTIVIENNIDDPQNNGEQMYRHVDETKQYLNCHYVSAIEACWRIYEFELQKQYPSVERLQYHLPNEQFVVFNENDHLYDVVNHNGVQDTMLTKWFEANKKYPATITLTYVQFPIAWV
;
A
#
# COMPACT_ATOMS: atom_id res chain seq x y z
N MET A 1 15.93 30.22 7.20
CA MET A 1 16.03 28.79 7.59
C MET A 1 14.96 28.53 8.63
N TYR A 2 13.74 28.20 8.19
CA TYR A 2 12.64 27.90 9.11
C TYR A 2 12.49 26.39 9.20
N LYS A 3 12.92 25.82 10.33
CA LYS A 3 12.53 24.47 10.74
C LYS A 3 11.14 24.58 11.36
N TYR A 4 10.12 24.12 10.64
CA TYR A 4 8.83 23.78 11.25
C TYR A 4 8.80 22.26 11.42
N THR A 5 9.35 21.80 12.55
CA THR A 5 9.07 20.47 13.07
C THR A 5 7.84 20.62 13.95
N TYR A 6 6.66 20.60 13.34
CA TYR A 6 5.47 20.13 14.05
C TYR A 6 5.28 18.71 13.54
N MET A 7 6.03 17.79 14.15
CA MET A 7 5.67 16.38 14.12
C MET A 7 4.39 16.35 14.93
N ASP A 8 3.25 16.47 14.23
CA ASP A 8 1.96 16.12 14.79
C ASP A 8 2.17 14.79 15.49
N THR A 9 1.99 14.80 16.80
CA THR A 9 2.08 13.63 17.66
C THR A 9 1.09 12.61 17.14
N ILE A 10 1.54 11.71 16.28
CA ILE A 10 1.00 10.37 16.22
C ILE A 10 1.40 9.78 17.56
N VAL A 11 0.52 9.90 18.55
CA VAL A 11 0.62 9.06 19.74
C VAL A 11 0.29 7.66 19.25
N ILE A 12 1.30 6.97 18.70
CA ILE A 12 1.30 5.52 18.75
C ILE A 12 1.54 5.26 20.24
N GLU A 13 0.49 4.95 20.99
CA GLU A 13 0.67 4.21 22.24
C GLU A 13 1.28 2.86 21.83
N ASN A 14 2.60 2.87 21.64
CA ASN A 14 3.40 1.66 21.61
C ASN A 14 3.16 0.96 22.95
N ASN A 15 2.89 -0.34 22.91
CA ASN A 15 2.83 -1.22 24.07
C ASN A 15 3.87 -0.81 25.13
N ILE A 16 3.41 -0.16 26.20
CA ILE A 16 4.18 -0.03 27.42
C ILE A 16 3.79 -1.25 28.24
N ASP A 17 4.62 -2.28 28.21
CA ASP A 17 4.61 -3.30 29.25
C ASP A 17 4.97 -2.59 30.57
N ASP A 18 3.95 -2.19 31.34
CA ASP A 18 4.14 -1.74 32.72
C ASP A 18 4.26 -2.99 33.61
N PRO A 19 5.41 -3.27 34.26
CA PRO A 19 5.60 -4.48 35.05
C PRO A 19 4.88 -4.43 36.40
N GLN A 20 4.06 -3.42 36.68
CA GLN A 20 3.42 -3.25 37.99
C GLN A 20 1.94 -2.92 37.88
N ASN A 21 1.08 -3.93 37.71
CA ASN A 21 -0.19 -3.92 38.45
C ASN A 21 -0.85 -5.30 38.58
N ASN A 22 -1.41 -5.52 39.75
CA ASN A 22 -1.94 -6.79 40.24
C ASN A 22 -3.19 -7.23 39.47
N GLY A 23 -3.06 -8.28 38.64
CA GLY A 23 -4.08 -9.32 38.40
C GLY A 23 -5.47 -8.91 37.87
N GLU A 24 -5.78 -7.64 37.69
CA GLU A 24 -7.05 -7.16 37.16
C GLU A 24 -6.79 -6.64 35.74
N GLN A 25 -7.21 -7.44 34.76
CA GLN A 25 -7.19 -7.05 33.35
C GLN A 25 -8.13 -5.86 33.16
N MET A 26 -7.60 -4.64 33.31
CA MET A 26 -8.26 -3.46 32.76
C MET A 26 -8.14 -3.57 31.24
N TYR A 27 -9.14 -4.19 30.61
CA TYR A 27 -9.42 -3.97 29.21
C TYR A 27 -9.66 -2.48 29.03
N ARG A 28 -8.62 -1.74 28.65
CA ARG A 28 -8.74 -0.36 28.21
C ARG A 28 -9.66 -0.42 27.00
N HIS A 29 -10.90 0.02 27.15
CA HIS A 29 -11.89 0.00 26.09
C HIS A 29 -11.39 0.89 24.94
N VAL A 30 -10.74 0.29 23.95
CA VAL A 30 -10.26 0.98 22.76
C VAL A 30 -11.49 1.23 21.87
N ASP A 31 -11.80 2.50 21.68
CA ASP A 31 -12.85 2.93 20.75
C ASP A 31 -12.32 2.79 19.32
N GLU A 32 -12.49 1.59 18.75
CA GLU A 32 -12.07 1.26 17.37
C GLU A 32 -12.65 2.24 16.35
N THR A 33 -13.85 2.78 16.61
CA THR A 33 -14.50 3.74 15.71
C THR A 33 -13.75 5.07 15.69
N LYS A 34 -13.35 5.59 16.86
CA LYS A 34 -12.49 6.78 16.92
C LYS A 34 -11.10 6.54 16.34
N GLN A 35 -10.52 5.37 16.57
CA GLN A 35 -9.21 5.04 15.99
C GLN A 35 -9.27 5.01 14.47
N TYR A 36 -10.34 4.42 13.91
CA TYR A 36 -10.60 4.41 12.48
C TYR A 36 -10.84 5.82 11.91
N LEU A 37 -11.58 6.69 12.61
CA LEU A 37 -11.79 8.09 12.20
C LEU A 37 -10.48 8.89 12.22
N ASN A 38 -9.67 8.71 13.26
CA ASN A 38 -8.43 9.45 13.44
C ASN A 38 -7.37 9.05 12.39
N CYS A 39 -7.29 7.78 11.98
CA CYS A 39 -6.31 7.36 10.98
C CYS A 39 -6.64 7.84 9.55
N HIS A 40 -7.87 8.30 9.30
CA HIS A 40 -8.31 8.86 8.01
C HIS A 40 -8.46 10.38 8.02
N TYR A 41 -8.18 11.05 9.15
CA TYR A 41 -8.31 12.51 9.22
C TYR A 41 -7.18 13.19 8.45
N VAL A 42 -7.51 13.80 7.32
CA VAL A 42 -6.62 14.67 6.55
C VAL A 42 -6.82 16.10 7.06
N SER A 43 -5.75 16.75 7.49
CA SER A 43 -5.84 18.14 7.98
C SER A 43 -6.27 19.08 6.84
N ALA A 44 -6.94 20.19 7.18
CA ALA A 44 -7.40 21.16 6.17
C ALA A 44 -6.25 21.69 5.30
N ILE A 45 -5.05 21.86 5.88
CA ILE A 45 -3.86 22.30 5.14
C ILE A 45 -3.36 21.22 4.17
N GLU A 46 -3.38 19.96 4.57
CA GLU A 46 -3.00 18.82 3.72
C GLU A 46 -4.01 18.64 2.57
N ALA A 47 -5.31 18.81 2.85
CA ALA A 47 -6.36 18.78 1.84
C ALA A 47 -6.19 19.91 0.81
N CYS A 48 -5.91 21.15 1.26
CA CYS A 48 -5.59 22.26 0.37
C CYS A 48 -4.37 21.96 -0.50
N TRP A 49 -3.31 21.38 0.06
CA TRP A 49 -2.13 20.98 -0.72
C TRP A 49 -2.45 19.95 -1.80
N ARG A 50 -3.34 18.99 -1.51
CA ARG A 50 -3.81 18.01 -2.51
C ARG A 50 -4.66 18.67 -3.60
N ILE A 51 -5.53 19.62 -3.25
CA ILE A 51 -6.39 20.36 -4.20
C ILE A 51 -5.55 21.23 -5.14
N TYR A 52 -4.50 21.87 -4.63
CA TYR A 52 -3.64 22.74 -5.42
C TYR A 52 -2.47 21.99 -6.09
N GLU A 53 -2.50 20.65 -6.07
CA GLU A 53 -1.48 19.77 -6.66
C GLU A 53 -0.03 20.12 -6.25
N PHE A 54 0.15 20.66 -5.04
CA PHE A 54 1.49 20.88 -4.52
C PHE A 54 2.15 19.52 -4.24
N GLU A 55 3.46 19.43 -4.43
CA GLU A 55 4.22 18.24 -4.04
C GLU A 55 4.16 18.07 -2.51
N LEU A 56 3.18 17.30 -2.02
CA LEU A 56 3.15 16.79 -0.65
C LEU A 56 4.29 15.79 -0.54
N GLN A 57 5.48 16.30 -0.20
CA GLN A 57 6.62 15.54 0.30
C GLN A 57 6.79 14.16 -0.35
N LYS A 58 7.71 14.05 -1.34
CA LYS A 58 8.14 12.75 -1.90
C LYS A 58 8.06 11.67 -0.84
N GLN A 59 7.07 10.77 -0.93
CA GLN A 59 6.91 9.70 0.05
C GLN A 59 8.23 8.95 0.07
N TYR A 60 8.93 9.08 1.20
CA TYR A 60 10.13 8.32 1.48
C TYR A 60 9.76 7.40 2.64
N PRO A 61 9.69 6.08 2.41
CA PRO A 61 9.97 5.38 1.15
C PRO A 61 8.84 5.51 0.10
N SER A 62 9.19 5.37 -1.17
CA SER A 62 8.21 5.29 -2.27
C SER A 62 7.33 4.06 -2.05
N VAL A 63 6.02 4.25 -1.96
CA VAL A 63 5.05 3.16 -1.79
C VAL A 63 4.55 2.72 -3.15
N GLU A 64 4.87 1.48 -3.53
CA GLU A 64 4.33 0.86 -4.73
C GLU A 64 3.20 -0.11 -4.36
N ARG A 65 2.05 0.04 -5.04
CA ARG A 65 0.88 -0.79 -4.77
C ARG A 65 1.03 -2.13 -5.48
N LEU A 66 1.02 -3.21 -4.69
CA LEU A 66 1.03 -4.58 -5.22
C LEU A 66 -0.33 -4.90 -5.86
N GLN A 67 -0.28 -5.52 -7.04
CA GLN A 67 -1.47 -6.00 -7.77
C GLN A 67 -1.89 -7.37 -7.23
N TYR A 68 -2.48 -7.41 -6.03
CA TYR A 68 -3.08 -8.64 -5.49
C TYR A 68 -4.57 -8.70 -5.84
N HIS A 69 -5.05 -9.91 -6.09
CA HIS A 69 -6.43 -10.22 -6.43
C HIS A 69 -6.76 -11.65 -5.99
N LEU A 70 -8.05 -11.97 -5.91
CA LEU A 70 -8.48 -13.35 -5.77
C LEU A 70 -8.26 -14.14 -7.07
N PRO A 71 -8.26 -15.47 -7.03
CA PRO A 71 -8.18 -16.28 -8.24
C PRO A 71 -9.30 -15.90 -9.24
N ASN A 72 -8.92 -15.59 -10.49
CA ASN A 72 -9.80 -15.12 -11.57
C ASN A 72 -10.47 -13.75 -11.36
N GLU A 73 -10.01 -12.95 -10.38
CA GLU A 73 -10.45 -11.56 -10.18
C GLU A 73 -9.36 -10.56 -10.59
N GLN A 74 -8.56 -10.90 -11.61
CA GLN A 74 -7.61 -9.94 -12.18
C GLN A 74 -8.34 -8.73 -12.76
N PHE A 75 -7.73 -7.55 -12.58
CA PHE A 75 -8.18 -6.36 -13.27
C PHE A 75 -7.76 -6.44 -14.75
N VAL A 76 -8.73 -6.30 -15.66
CA VAL A 76 -8.52 -6.34 -17.10
C VAL A 76 -8.96 -5.00 -17.70
N VAL A 77 -8.06 -4.37 -18.46
CA VAL A 77 -8.35 -3.15 -19.21
C VAL A 77 -8.66 -3.54 -20.65
N PHE A 78 -9.78 -3.06 -21.16
CA PHE A 78 -10.20 -3.25 -22.55
C PHE A 78 -10.81 -1.96 -23.10
N ASN A 79 -10.80 -1.81 -24.42
CA ASN A 79 -11.38 -0.66 -25.12
C ASN A 79 -12.82 -0.97 -25.56
N GLU A 80 -13.58 0.09 -25.87
CA GLU A 80 -14.97 -0.04 -26.32
C GLU A 80 -15.13 -0.89 -27.59
N ASN A 81 -14.09 -0.94 -28.44
CA ASN A 81 -14.08 -1.69 -29.70
C ASN A 81 -13.56 -3.13 -29.56
N ASP A 82 -13.10 -3.52 -28.36
CA ASP A 82 -12.52 -4.84 -28.16
C ASP A 82 -13.62 -5.89 -27.95
N HIS A 83 -13.50 -7.03 -28.62
CA HIS A 83 -14.40 -8.15 -28.40
C HIS A 83 -14.08 -8.84 -27.07
N LEU A 84 -15.06 -8.87 -26.16
CA LEU A 84 -14.89 -9.45 -24.82
C LEU A 84 -14.39 -10.90 -24.83
N TYR A 85 -14.80 -11.70 -25.83
CA TYR A 85 -14.33 -13.08 -25.96
C TYR A 85 -12.83 -13.15 -26.23
N ASP A 86 -12.31 -12.24 -27.05
CA ASP A 86 -10.89 -12.17 -27.37
C ASP A 86 -10.11 -11.61 -26.18
N VAL A 87 -10.67 -10.62 -25.48
CA VAL A 87 -10.08 -10.04 -24.25
C VAL A 87 -9.93 -11.08 -23.16
N VAL A 88 -10.93 -11.93 -22.92
CA VAL A 88 -10.86 -12.95 -21.86
C VAL A 88 -9.90 -14.09 -22.25
N ASN A 89 -9.85 -14.45 -23.54
CA ASN A 89 -9.00 -15.53 -24.04
C ASN A 89 -7.58 -15.09 -24.41
N HIS A 90 -7.26 -13.80 -24.29
CA HIS A 90 -5.92 -13.31 -24.62
C HIS A 90 -4.88 -13.89 -23.66
N ASN A 91 -3.78 -14.39 -24.22
CA ASN A 91 -2.69 -14.96 -23.45
C ASN A 91 -2.09 -13.88 -22.53
N GLY A 92 -2.13 -14.11 -21.22
CA GLY A 92 -1.55 -13.20 -20.21
C GLY A 92 -2.52 -12.22 -19.56
N VAL A 93 -3.83 -12.28 -19.87
CA VAL A 93 -4.86 -11.48 -19.16
C VAL A 93 -4.91 -11.81 -17.67
N GLN A 94 -4.59 -13.07 -17.34
CA GLN A 94 -4.50 -13.52 -15.96
C GLN A 94 -3.14 -13.22 -15.31
N ASP A 95 -2.17 -12.74 -16.09
CA ASP A 95 -0.83 -12.49 -15.59
C ASP A 95 -0.70 -11.04 -15.12
N THR A 96 -0.76 -10.83 -13.82
CA THR A 96 -0.36 -9.56 -13.21
C THR A 96 1.16 -9.49 -13.05
N MET A 97 1.69 -8.28 -12.92
CA MET A 97 3.11 -8.07 -12.64
C MET A 97 3.57 -8.86 -11.40
N LEU A 98 2.72 -8.96 -10.38
CA LEU A 98 2.97 -9.74 -9.18
C LEU A 98 3.06 -11.25 -9.43
N THR A 99 2.14 -11.81 -10.21
CA THR A 99 2.20 -13.23 -10.58
C THR A 99 3.45 -13.55 -11.41
N LYS A 100 3.80 -12.69 -12.37
CA LYS A 100 5.04 -12.82 -13.16
C LYS A 100 6.28 -12.71 -12.30
N TRP A 101 6.32 -11.79 -11.34
CA TRP A 101 7.45 -11.66 -10.42
C TRP A 101 7.65 -12.92 -9.57
N PHE A 102 6.57 -13.49 -9.03
CA PHE A 102 6.66 -14.75 -8.29
C PHE A 102 7.09 -15.92 -9.16
N GLU A 103 6.57 -16.03 -10.38
CA GLU A 103 6.97 -17.08 -11.32
C GLU A 103 8.45 -16.96 -11.69
N ALA A 104 8.92 -15.74 -11.94
CA ALA A 104 10.30 -15.45 -12.26
C ALA A 104 11.23 -15.78 -11.07
N ASN A 105 10.84 -15.41 -9.84
CA ASN A 105 11.55 -15.78 -8.59
C ASN A 105 11.67 -17.28 -8.37
N LYS A 106 10.73 -18.07 -8.88
CA LYS A 106 10.80 -19.53 -8.82
C LYS A 106 11.77 -20.11 -9.86
N LYS A 107 11.85 -19.49 -11.04
CA LYS A 107 12.57 -20.03 -12.21
C LYS A 107 14.02 -19.53 -12.31
N TYR A 108 14.28 -18.29 -11.92
CA TYR A 108 15.53 -17.60 -12.19
C TYR A 108 16.16 -17.08 -10.88
N PRO A 109 17.36 -17.56 -10.50
CA PRO A 109 18.03 -17.06 -9.30
C PRO A 109 18.34 -15.56 -9.33
N ALA A 110 18.51 -14.98 -10.52
CA ALA A 110 18.82 -13.57 -10.71
C ALA A 110 17.65 -12.62 -10.40
N THR A 111 16.40 -13.10 -10.40
CA THR A 111 15.24 -12.26 -10.06
C THR A 111 15.09 -12.08 -8.55
N ILE A 112 15.61 -13.01 -7.75
CA ILE A 112 15.50 -13.02 -6.29
C ILE A 112 16.17 -11.77 -5.69
N THR A 113 17.18 -11.23 -6.37
CA THR A 113 17.87 -10.01 -5.96
C THR A 113 17.14 -8.73 -6.35
N LEU A 114 16.11 -8.81 -7.20
CA LEU A 114 15.33 -7.65 -7.65
C LEU A 114 14.16 -7.40 -6.71
N THR A 115 13.97 -6.14 -6.32
CA THR A 115 12.74 -5.73 -5.66
C THR A 115 11.58 -5.72 -6.65
N TYR A 116 10.34 -5.78 -6.14
CA TYR A 116 9.14 -5.70 -6.97
C TYR A 116 9.17 -4.48 -7.92
N VAL A 117 9.62 -3.33 -7.42
CA VAL A 117 9.78 -2.07 -8.17
C VAL A 117 10.79 -2.18 -9.32
N GLN A 118 11.86 -2.94 -9.12
CA GLN A 118 12.96 -3.08 -10.09
C GLN A 118 12.69 -4.16 -11.14
N PHE A 119 11.79 -5.10 -10.82
CA PHE A 119 11.46 -6.21 -11.70
C PHE A 119 11.03 -5.80 -13.13
N PRO A 120 10.11 -4.85 -13.35
CA PRO A 120 9.64 -4.51 -14.69
C PRO A 120 10.67 -3.68 -15.47
N ILE A 121 11.72 -3.15 -14.80
CA ILE A 121 12.81 -2.42 -15.45
C ILE A 121 13.87 -3.41 -15.95
N ALA A 122 14.10 -4.48 -15.19
CA ALA A 122 15.12 -5.49 -15.47
C ALA A 122 14.58 -6.69 -16.25
N TRP A 123 13.27 -6.92 -16.27
CA TRP A 123 12.63 -8.12 -16.79
C TRP A 123 11.35 -7.76 -17.57
N VAL A 124 11.50 -7.54 -18.87
CA VAL A 124 10.42 -7.40 -19.88
C VAL A 124 10.72 -8.34 -21.04
#